data_AF-A0A356GG70-F1
#
_entry.id   AF-A0A356GG70-F1
#
_cell.length_a   1.000
_cell.length_b   1.000
_cell.length_c   1.000
_cell.angle_alpha   90.00
_cell.angle_beta   90.00
_cell.angle_gamma   90.00
#
_symmetry.space_group_name_H-M   'P 1'
#
loop_
_entity.id
_entity.type
_entity.pdbx_description
1 polymer ?
#
loop_
_entity_poly.entity_id
_entity_poly.type
_entity_poly.pdbx_seq_one_letter_code
_entity_poly.pdbx_strand_id
1 'polypeptide(L)'
;SLVSITIPDSVTSIGDNAFRYCNSLYVVYNNSNLNFEFGSFNNGGIACYAKLIIDKNGNKRYWIEDSDFEYIDTADGFRFMRENGEYTLIAYLGNNDTVTLPKDINGNSYTVYHMSGVRNVTISDGVTGIDSGAFSSCTNLTSITIPSSVMYISSSAFGGCKSL
;
A
#
# COMPACT_ATOMS: atom_id res chain seq x y z
N SER A 1 9.17 -0.33 -8.05
CA SER A 1 7.88 -0.34 -8.75
C SER A 1 7.10 0.91 -8.40
N LEU A 2 6.58 1.64 -9.39
CA LEU A 2 5.72 2.80 -9.15
C LEU A 2 4.36 2.29 -8.66
N VAL A 3 3.86 2.79 -7.52
CA VAL A 3 2.59 2.34 -6.91
C VAL A 3 1.52 3.43 -6.95
N SER A 4 1.91 4.70 -6.93
CA SER A 4 0.99 5.81 -7.15
C SER A 4 1.67 6.95 -7.91
N ILE A 5 0.88 7.81 -8.54
CA ILE A 5 1.37 9.02 -9.20
C ILE A 5 0.34 10.14 -9.16
N THR A 6 0.81 11.39 -9.07
CA THR A 6 0.00 12.59 -9.30
C THR A 6 0.38 13.22 -10.63
N ILE A 7 -0.61 13.45 -11.49
CA ILE A 7 -0.46 14.20 -12.74
C ILE A 7 -0.97 15.63 -12.49
N PRO A 8 -0.10 16.65 -12.50
CA PRO A 8 -0.51 18.02 -12.21
C PRO A 8 -1.35 18.63 -13.33
N ASP A 9 -2.05 19.72 -13.02
CA ASP A 9 -2.93 20.46 -13.93
C ASP A 9 -2.21 21.00 -15.17
N SER A 10 -0.91 21.29 -15.05
CA SER A 10 -0.05 21.78 -16.13
C SER A 10 0.27 20.73 -17.20
N VAL A 11 0.00 19.44 -16.97
CA VAL A 11 0.26 18.38 -17.95
C VAL A 11 -0.86 18.35 -18.98
N THR A 12 -0.50 18.67 -20.23
CA THR A 12 -1.44 18.68 -21.36
C THR A 12 -1.27 17.50 -22.30
N SER A 13 -0.21 16.70 -22.16
CA SER A 13 0.04 15.50 -22.97
C SER A 13 0.98 14.53 -22.25
N ILE A 14 0.83 13.24 -22.56
CA ILE A 14 1.72 12.17 -22.10
C ILE A 14 2.08 11.33 -23.33
N GLY A 15 3.38 11.21 -23.62
CA GLY A 15 3.87 10.48 -24.78
C GLY A 15 3.64 8.96 -24.68
N ASP A 16 3.64 8.29 -25.83
CA ASP A 16 3.40 6.86 -25.94
C ASP A 16 4.35 6.04 -25.05
N ASN A 17 3.81 5.01 -24.41
CA ASN A 17 4.55 4.09 -23.51
C ASN A 17 5.23 4.71 -22.28
N ALA A 18 4.97 5.98 -21.92
CA ALA A 18 5.59 6.63 -20.76
C ALA A 18 5.45 5.86 -19.42
N PHE A 19 4.38 5.06 -19.28
CA PHE A 19 4.08 4.23 -18.11
C PHE A 19 3.99 2.74 -18.45
N ARG A 20 4.58 2.32 -19.59
CA ARG A 20 4.61 0.91 -19.97
C ARG A 20 5.29 0.08 -18.87
N TYR A 21 4.72 -1.08 -18.56
CA TYR A 21 5.21 -2.01 -17.53
C TYR A 21 5.18 -1.48 -16.09
N CYS A 22 4.47 -0.38 -15.82
CA CYS A 22 4.16 0.04 -14.45
C CYS A 22 3.06 -0.87 -13.86
N ASN A 23 3.31 -2.18 -13.79
CA ASN A 23 2.33 -3.21 -13.42
C ASN A 23 1.89 -3.11 -11.94
N SER A 24 2.66 -2.43 -11.11
CA SER A 24 2.31 -2.15 -9.71
C SER A 24 1.63 -0.79 -9.53
N LEU A 25 1.48 0.01 -10.60
CA LEU A 25 0.85 1.33 -10.49
C LEU A 25 -0.61 1.15 -10.15
N TYR A 26 -0.96 1.59 -8.97
CA TYR A 26 -2.24 1.35 -8.34
C TYR A 26 -3.12 2.61 -8.41
N VAL A 27 -2.64 3.73 -7.87
CA VAL A 27 -3.41 4.99 -7.78
C VAL A 27 -2.89 6.04 -8.75
N VAL A 28 -3.79 6.66 -9.51
CA VAL A 28 -3.49 7.85 -10.31
C VAL A 28 -4.33 9.02 -9.79
N TYR A 29 -3.67 10.04 -9.22
CA TYR A 29 -4.29 11.32 -8.90
C TYR A 29 -4.21 12.21 -10.15
N ASN A 30 -5.33 12.39 -10.83
CA ASN A 30 -5.40 13.16 -12.07
C ASN A 30 -5.89 14.58 -11.80
N ASN A 31 -4.95 15.50 -11.61
CA ASN A 31 -5.24 16.92 -11.51
C ASN A 31 -5.27 17.61 -12.90
N SER A 32 -4.89 16.90 -13.96
CA SER A 32 -4.91 17.39 -15.34
C SER A 32 -6.30 17.38 -15.96
N ASN A 33 -6.38 17.88 -17.19
CA ASN A 33 -7.58 17.78 -18.03
C ASN A 33 -7.56 16.54 -18.96
N LEU A 34 -6.56 15.67 -18.84
CA LEU A 34 -6.48 14.43 -19.63
C LEU A 34 -7.52 13.43 -19.12
N ASN A 35 -8.11 12.67 -20.05
CA ASN A 35 -8.99 11.56 -19.68
C ASN A 35 -8.18 10.26 -19.60
N PHE A 36 -8.26 9.60 -18.46
CA PHE A 36 -7.61 8.31 -18.23
C PHE A 36 -8.67 7.22 -18.19
N GLU A 37 -8.48 6.23 -19.06
CA GLU A 37 -9.36 5.07 -19.21
C GLU A 37 -8.60 3.83 -18.75
N PHE A 38 -9.22 3.07 -17.87
CA PHE A 38 -8.60 1.87 -17.34
C PHE A 38 -8.36 0.81 -18.41
N GLY A 39 -7.27 0.05 -18.29
CA GLY A 39 -6.88 -0.95 -19.28
C GLY A 39 -6.45 -0.37 -20.63
N SER A 40 -6.46 0.96 -20.80
CA SER A 40 -6.06 1.63 -22.02
C SER A 40 -4.56 1.92 -22.04
N PHE A 41 -3.95 1.76 -23.21
CA PHE A 41 -2.56 2.17 -23.47
C PHE A 41 -2.42 3.64 -23.90
N ASN A 42 -3.54 4.38 -23.97
CA ASN A 42 -3.53 5.83 -24.24
C ASN A 42 -2.84 6.61 -23.11
N ASN A 43 -2.42 7.85 -23.41
CA ASN A 43 -1.73 8.73 -22.45
C ASN A 43 -0.53 8.02 -21.79
N GLY A 44 0.31 7.39 -22.62
CA GLY A 44 1.48 6.65 -22.17
C GLY A 44 1.19 5.34 -21.43
N GLY A 45 -0.06 4.87 -21.41
CA GLY A 45 -0.47 3.66 -20.69
C GLY A 45 -0.59 3.85 -19.17
N ILE A 46 -0.73 5.09 -18.71
CA ILE A 46 -0.79 5.43 -17.27
C ILE A 46 -1.91 4.71 -16.53
N ALA A 47 -3.05 4.48 -17.19
CA ALA A 47 -4.20 3.82 -16.59
C ALA A 47 -4.33 2.34 -16.98
N CYS A 48 -3.36 1.79 -17.72
CA CYS A 48 -3.41 0.40 -18.17
C CYS A 48 -3.45 -0.60 -16.99
N TYR A 49 -2.70 -0.31 -15.92
CA TYR A 49 -2.61 -1.16 -14.74
C TYR A 49 -3.16 -0.50 -13.47
N ALA A 50 -3.55 0.78 -13.56
CA ALA A 50 -4.16 1.51 -12.47
C ALA A 50 -5.47 0.85 -12.04
N LYS A 51 -5.73 0.91 -10.74
CA LYS A 51 -6.93 0.36 -10.10
C LYS A 51 -7.83 1.45 -9.54
N LEU A 52 -7.26 2.61 -9.24
CA LEU A 52 -7.97 3.78 -8.73
C LEU A 52 -7.47 5.03 -9.47
N ILE A 53 -8.41 5.78 -10.05
CA ILE A 53 -8.17 7.13 -10.54
C ILE A 53 -8.98 8.08 -9.66
N ILE A 54 -8.29 9.05 -9.05
CA ILE A 54 -8.90 10.12 -8.27
C ILE A 54 -8.79 11.41 -9.09
N ASP A 55 -9.91 12.04 -9.42
CA ASP A 55 -9.88 13.31 -10.16
C ASP A 55 -9.53 14.51 -9.26
N LYS A 56 -9.34 15.68 -9.88
CA LYS A 56 -9.03 16.94 -9.19
C LYS A 56 -10.07 17.38 -8.14
N ASN A 57 -11.27 16.83 -8.18
CA ASN A 57 -12.33 17.12 -7.21
C ASN A 57 -12.40 16.06 -6.10
N GLY A 58 -11.51 15.06 -6.11
CA GLY A 58 -11.50 13.95 -5.17
C GLY A 58 -12.46 12.82 -5.53
N ASN A 59 -13.11 12.85 -6.71
CA ASN A 59 -14.00 11.77 -7.12
C ASN A 59 -13.17 10.54 -7.47
N LYS A 60 -13.56 9.40 -6.90
CA LYS A 60 -12.89 8.11 -7.09
C LYS A 60 -13.57 7.33 -8.21
N ARG A 61 -12.81 6.94 -9.22
CA ARG A 61 -13.17 5.92 -10.21
C ARG A 61 -12.30 4.70 -9.96
N TYR A 62 -12.88 3.51 -9.91
CA TYR A 62 -12.15 2.26 -9.75
C TYR A 62 -12.14 1.48 -11.06
N TRP A 63 -11.08 0.72 -11.33
CA TRP A 63 -11.09 -0.28 -12.39
C TRP A 63 -11.90 -1.47 -11.89
N ILE A 64 -13.12 -1.61 -12.39
CA ILE A 64 -14.05 -2.63 -11.92
C ILE A 64 -13.83 -3.91 -12.74
N GLU A 65 -13.15 -4.88 -12.13
CA GLU A 65 -13.58 -6.28 -12.18
C GLU A 65 -14.15 -6.74 -10.82
N ASP A 66 -13.73 -6.11 -9.70
CA ASP A 66 -14.21 -6.39 -8.34
C ASP A 66 -14.40 -5.10 -7.52
N SER A 67 -15.50 -4.98 -6.78
CA SER A 67 -15.99 -3.74 -6.15
C SER A 67 -15.45 -3.46 -4.73
N ASP A 68 -14.58 -4.30 -4.18
CA ASP A 68 -14.25 -4.30 -2.75
C ASP A 68 -12.89 -3.69 -2.37
N PHE A 69 -12.23 -2.99 -3.30
CA PHE A 69 -10.93 -2.40 -3.02
C PHE A 69 -10.99 -1.01 -2.34
N GLU A 70 -10.22 -0.82 -1.27
CA GLU A 70 -10.07 0.48 -0.59
C GLU A 70 -8.68 0.67 0.06
N TYR A 71 -8.20 1.92 0.13
CA TYR A 71 -7.12 2.29 1.07
C TYR A 71 -7.68 3.03 2.27
N ILE A 72 -7.20 2.66 3.45
CA ILE A 72 -7.66 3.22 4.72
C ILE A 72 -6.44 3.74 5.48
N ASP A 73 -6.36 5.06 5.63
CA ASP A 73 -5.36 5.72 6.46
C ASP A 73 -5.93 5.94 7.86
N THR A 74 -5.18 5.53 8.88
CA THR A 74 -5.57 5.71 10.28
C THR A 74 -4.90 6.96 10.86
N ALA A 75 -5.51 7.55 11.88
CA ALA A 75 -5.03 8.80 12.50
C ALA A 75 -3.64 8.65 13.16
N ASP A 76 -3.26 7.44 13.54
CA ASP A 76 -1.96 7.04 14.08
C ASP A 76 -0.91 6.72 12.99
N GLY A 77 -1.26 6.90 11.72
CA GLY A 77 -0.34 6.89 10.60
C GLY A 77 -0.15 5.53 9.94
N PHE A 78 -1.03 4.56 10.14
CA PHE A 78 -0.99 3.29 9.41
C PHE A 78 -1.82 3.38 8.14
N ARG A 79 -1.34 2.76 7.06
CA ARG A 79 -2.09 2.62 5.82
C ARG A 79 -2.43 1.15 5.59
N PHE A 80 -3.72 0.90 5.48
CA PHE A 80 -4.28 -0.40 5.15
C PHE A 80 -4.76 -0.41 3.71
N MET A 81 -4.71 -1.60 3.12
CA MET A 81 -5.34 -1.96 1.88
C MET A 81 -6.45 -2.96 2.21
N ARG A 82 -7.67 -2.71 1.75
CA ARG A 82 -8.76 -3.67 1.71
C ARG A 82 -8.88 -4.19 0.29
N GLU A 83 -8.90 -5.50 0.10
CA GLU A 83 -9.17 -6.14 -1.18
C GLU A 83 -10.00 -7.41 -0.90
N ASN A 84 -11.14 -7.57 -1.56
CA ASN A 84 -12.03 -8.73 -1.41
C ASN A 84 -12.44 -9.01 0.06
N GLY A 85 -12.58 -7.96 0.87
CA GLY A 85 -12.92 -8.07 2.30
C GLY A 85 -11.74 -8.36 3.24
N GLU A 86 -10.56 -8.66 2.69
CA GLU A 86 -9.34 -8.88 3.45
C GLU A 86 -8.58 -7.57 3.65
N TYR A 87 -7.90 -7.42 4.78
CA TYR A 87 -7.16 -6.21 5.13
C TYR A 87 -5.66 -6.50 5.26
N THR A 88 -4.84 -5.62 4.71
CA THR A 88 -3.38 -5.71 4.77
C THR A 88 -2.78 -4.37 5.17
N LEU A 89 -1.94 -4.37 6.20
CA LEU A 89 -1.10 -3.24 6.56
C LEU A 89 0.05 -3.12 5.56
N ILE A 90 0.07 -2.02 4.81
CA ILE A 90 1.00 -1.81 3.69
C ILE A 90 1.95 -0.63 3.88
N ALA A 91 1.75 0.21 4.91
CA ALA A 91 2.73 1.21 5.30
C ALA A 91 2.52 1.71 6.72
N TYR A 92 3.61 2.21 7.31
CA TYR A 92 3.59 3.16 8.42
C TYR A 92 4.10 4.51 7.91
N LEU A 93 3.23 5.52 7.96
CA LEU A 93 3.44 6.90 7.51
C LEU A 93 3.89 7.83 8.65
N GLY A 94 3.88 7.33 9.89
CA GLY A 94 4.40 8.06 11.03
C GLY A 94 5.93 8.06 11.10
N ASN A 95 6.47 8.68 12.14
CA ASN A 95 7.89 8.90 12.35
C ASN A 95 8.41 8.33 13.68
N ASN A 96 7.63 7.48 14.34
CA ASN A 96 8.05 6.86 15.59
C ASN A 96 8.92 5.62 15.32
N ASP A 97 10.06 5.55 16.02
CA ASP A 97 10.95 4.39 15.99
C ASP A 97 10.36 3.19 16.74
N THR A 98 9.43 3.42 17.68
CA THR A 98 8.72 2.35 18.41
C THR A 98 7.24 2.40 18.05
N VAL A 99 6.72 1.28 17.54
CA VAL A 99 5.34 1.19 17.07
C VAL A 99 4.63 -0.02 17.66
N THR A 100 3.37 0.19 18.04
CA THR A 100 2.42 -0.88 18.32
C THR A 100 1.44 -0.92 17.16
N LEU A 101 1.33 -2.07 16.49
CA LEU A 101 0.41 -2.21 15.36
C LEU A 101 -1.05 -2.17 15.87
N PRO A 102 -2.01 -1.64 15.10
CA PRO A 102 -3.41 -1.56 15.52
C PRO A 102 -3.98 -2.92 15.92
N LYS A 103 -4.92 -2.96 16.87
CA LYS A 103 -5.55 -4.23 17.26
C LYS A 103 -6.46 -4.79 16.18
N ASP A 104 -7.07 -3.94 15.39
CA ASP A 104 -7.95 -4.28 14.29
C ASP A 104 -8.04 -3.08 13.34
N ILE A 105 -8.72 -3.26 12.21
CA ILE A 105 -9.16 -2.18 11.35
C ILE A 105 -10.67 -2.29 11.18
N ASN A 106 -11.40 -1.36 11.81
CA ASN A 106 -12.87 -1.39 11.88
C ASN A 106 -13.43 -2.73 12.37
N GLY A 107 -12.78 -3.35 13.37
CA GLY A 107 -13.17 -4.64 13.92
C GLY A 107 -12.73 -5.87 13.10
N ASN A 108 -11.93 -5.68 12.04
CA ASN A 108 -11.42 -6.77 11.20
C ASN A 108 -9.94 -7.06 11.49
N SER A 109 -9.57 -8.33 11.42
CA SER A 109 -8.16 -8.75 11.43
C SER A 109 -7.44 -8.38 10.13
N TYR A 110 -6.11 -8.38 10.17
CA TYR A 110 -5.30 -8.01 9.01
C TYR A 110 -3.93 -8.70 8.98
N THR A 111 -3.28 -8.66 7.82
CA THR A 111 -1.91 -9.15 7.60
C THR A 111 -0.93 -8.00 7.49
N VAL A 112 0.36 -8.24 7.70
CA VAL A 112 1.42 -7.22 7.56
C VAL A 112 2.24 -7.50 6.31
N TYR A 113 2.26 -6.57 5.35
CA TYR A 113 3.01 -6.72 4.11
C TYR A 113 4.22 -5.79 3.98
N HIS A 114 4.19 -4.61 4.58
CA HIS A 114 5.31 -3.69 4.48
C HIS A 114 5.43 -2.73 5.66
N MET A 115 6.57 -2.82 6.33
CA MET A 115 7.02 -1.96 7.41
C MET A 115 8.47 -1.56 7.14
N SER A 116 8.80 -0.30 7.40
CA SER A 116 10.16 0.23 7.26
C SER A 116 10.42 1.31 8.30
N GLY A 117 11.69 1.63 8.55
CA GLY A 117 12.08 2.75 9.43
C GLY A 117 11.84 2.54 10.93
N VAL A 118 11.40 1.36 11.36
CA VAL A 118 11.08 1.05 12.77
C VAL A 118 12.25 0.38 13.51
N ARG A 119 12.33 0.62 14.83
CA ARG A 119 13.31 0.07 15.76
C ARG A 119 12.71 -0.99 16.70
N ASN A 120 11.51 -0.77 17.21
CA ASN A 120 10.81 -1.74 18.06
C ASN A 120 9.36 -1.89 17.59
N VAL A 121 8.91 -3.13 17.42
CA VAL A 121 7.55 -3.42 16.94
C VAL A 121 6.83 -4.34 17.92
N THR A 122 5.67 -3.91 18.39
CA THR A 122 4.71 -4.77 19.08
C THR A 122 3.59 -5.12 18.11
N ILE A 123 3.50 -6.37 17.68
CA ILE A 123 2.39 -6.87 16.89
C ILE A 123 1.21 -7.15 17.84
N SER A 124 0.02 -6.66 17.50
CA SER A 124 -1.21 -6.81 18.31
C SER A 124 -2.02 -8.06 17.91
N ASP A 125 -2.90 -8.52 18.81
CA ASP A 125 -3.67 -9.78 18.68
C ASP A 125 -4.64 -9.89 17.49
N GLY A 126 -4.89 -8.83 16.72
CA GLY A 126 -5.68 -8.93 15.48
C GLY A 126 -4.84 -9.10 14.21
N VAL A 127 -3.51 -9.19 14.35
CA VAL A 127 -2.64 -9.55 13.24
C VAL A 127 -2.65 -11.06 13.06
N THR A 128 -3.03 -11.52 11.88
CA THR A 128 -3.18 -12.94 11.53
C THR A 128 -2.01 -13.49 10.75
N GLY A 129 -1.21 -12.63 10.12
CA GLY A 129 -0.13 -13.05 9.24
C GLY A 129 0.94 -11.99 9.03
N ILE A 130 2.17 -12.45 8.83
CA ILE A 130 3.31 -11.63 8.42
C ILE A 130 3.71 -12.08 7.01
N ASP A 131 3.39 -11.26 6.01
CA ASP A 131 3.55 -11.58 4.59
C ASP A 131 5.01 -11.51 4.11
N SER A 132 5.23 -11.90 2.86
CA SER A 132 6.59 -11.97 2.30
C SER A 132 7.23 -10.59 2.29
N GLY A 133 8.38 -10.48 2.94
CA GLY A 133 9.12 -9.22 3.03
C GLY A 133 8.52 -8.17 3.98
N ALA A 134 7.57 -8.54 4.84
CA ALA A 134 6.85 -7.62 5.75
C ALA A 134 7.73 -6.60 6.48
N PHE A 135 8.87 -7.03 7.01
CA PHE A 135 9.87 -6.21 7.69
C PHE A 135 11.23 -6.25 6.97
N SER A 136 11.25 -6.64 5.70
CA SER A 136 12.49 -6.76 4.93
C SER A 136 13.29 -5.46 4.96
N SER A 137 14.59 -5.58 5.24
CA SER A 137 15.53 -4.46 5.33
C SER A 137 15.22 -3.43 6.43
N CYS A 138 14.42 -3.77 7.44
CA CYS A 138 14.33 -3.00 8.69
C CYS A 138 15.64 -3.10 9.48
N THR A 139 16.69 -2.44 8.99
CA THR A 139 18.05 -2.55 9.54
C THR A 139 18.19 -1.99 10.96
N ASN A 140 17.26 -1.14 11.40
CA ASN A 140 17.23 -0.59 12.76
C ASN A 140 16.35 -1.40 13.72
N LEU A 141 15.60 -2.41 13.25
CA LEU A 141 14.73 -3.21 14.10
C LEU A 141 15.57 -4.02 15.09
N THR A 142 15.46 -3.71 16.38
CA THR A 142 16.17 -4.36 17.48
C THR A 142 15.31 -5.32 18.29
N SER A 143 13.99 -5.17 18.24
CA SER A 143 13.07 -6.10 18.91
C SER A 143 11.72 -6.17 18.20
N ILE A 144 11.14 -7.36 18.22
CA ILE A 144 9.76 -7.60 17.78
C ILE A 144 9.06 -8.58 18.71
N THR A 145 7.84 -8.26 19.11
CA THR A 145 6.96 -9.18 19.86
C THR A 145 5.88 -9.68 18.92
N ILE A 146 5.77 -11.01 18.77
CA ILE A 146 4.78 -11.68 17.91
C ILE A 146 3.75 -12.38 18.82
N PRO A 147 2.45 -12.01 18.76
CA PRO A 147 1.40 -12.61 19.57
C PRO A 147 0.94 -13.97 19.01
N SER A 148 0.15 -14.70 19.78
CA SER A 148 -0.37 -16.02 19.40
C SER A 148 -1.41 -15.99 18.27
N SER A 149 -1.94 -14.81 17.93
CA SER A 149 -2.88 -14.63 16.82
C SER A 149 -2.24 -14.79 15.44
N VAL A 150 -0.91 -14.62 15.35
CA VAL A 150 -0.18 -14.73 14.07
C VAL A 150 -0.11 -16.19 13.67
N MET A 151 -0.81 -16.54 12.59
CA MET A 151 -0.94 -17.90 12.07
C MET A 151 0.19 -18.28 11.12
N TYR A 152 0.82 -17.29 10.46
CA TYR A 152 1.91 -17.55 9.53
C TYR A 152 2.93 -16.40 9.45
N ILE A 153 4.17 -16.77 9.09
CA ILE A 153 5.27 -15.87 8.77
C ILE A 153 5.87 -16.34 7.45
N SER A 154 5.80 -15.48 6.42
CA SER A 154 6.16 -15.82 5.05
C SER A 154 7.66 -15.65 4.77
N SER A 155 8.08 -16.09 3.58
CA SER A 155 9.47 -16.01 3.12
C SER A 155 10.04 -14.59 3.24
N SER A 156 11.26 -14.49 3.77
CA SER A 156 11.99 -13.23 3.92
C SER A 156 11.24 -12.13 4.70
N ALA A 157 10.24 -12.46 5.52
CA ALA A 157 9.53 -11.50 6.36
C ALA A 157 10.48 -10.60 7.18
N PHE A 158 11.61 -11.14 7.65
CA PHE A 158 12.66 -10.41 8.36
C PHE A 158 13.99 -10.36 7.59
N GLY A 159 13.96 -10.55 6.27
CA GLY A 159 15.15 -10.60 5.44
C GLY A 159 15.94 -9.30 5.53
N GLY A 160 17.21 -9.33 5.95
CA GLY A 160 18.04 -8.14 6.04
C GLY A 160 17.80 -7.24 7.27
N CYS A 161 17.04 -7.70 8.28
CA CYS A 161 16.97 -7.06 9.60
C CYS A 161 18.28 -7.26 10.38
N LYS A 162 19.29 -6.44 10.11
CA LYS A 162 20.66 -6.63 10.64
C LYS A 162 20.82 -6.43 12.15
N SER A 163 19.87 -5.74 12.80
CA SER A 163 19.95 -5.39 14.22
C SER A 163 19.05 -6.23 15.13
N LEU A 164 18.32 -7.20 14.55
CA LEU A 164 17.45 -8.14 15.28
C LEU A 164 18.28 -9.33 15.77
#